data_AF-A0A2K9J3H8-F1
#
_entry.id   AF-A0A2K9J3H8-F1
#
_cell.length_a   1.000
_cell.length_b   1.000
_cell.length_c   1.000
_cell.angle_alpha   90.00
_cell.angle_beta   90.00
_cell.angle_gamma   90.00
#
_symmetry.space_group_name_H-M   'P 1'
#
loop_
_entity.id
_entity.type
_entity.pdbx_description
1 polymer ?
#
loop_
_entity_poly.entity_id
_entity_poly.type
_entity_poly.pdbx_seq_one_letter_code
_entity_poly.pdbx_strand_id
1 'polypeptide(L)'
;MTVFEMEWIGILITGFATLFLIGEVLVNMRGLFGLLGIGFITVYFGAYVETSSIIIMLIIYFVGLLLIIIDGKLLNDGTLATIGLASMLTAVALPSPSFTSGLYAVLGVLLGGGSSLLFLKVFKRREMWNKITLKDQLTKEAGYNSMNETYEGLVGEEGITLTDLRPVGTIRIHRKDYSAISNGQWIEKDTAIKVVQVDGTRILVEKIN
;
A
#
# COMPACT_ATOMS: atom_id res chain seq x y z
N MET A 1 15.69 -32.61 -26.27
CA MET A 1 15.56 -31.48 -27.23
C MET A 1 14.22 -31.47 -27.97
N THR A 2 13.48 -32.59 -28.06
CA THR A 2 12.16 -32.68 -28.72
C THR A 2 11.02 -31.94 -28.04
N VAL A 3 11.18 -31.55 -26.77
CA VAL A 3 10.14 -30.90 -25.96
C VAL A 3 9.99 -29.41 -26.30
N PHE A 4 11.06 -28.76 -26.78
CA PHE A 4 11.04 -27.35 -27.19
C PHE A 4 10.59 -27.14 -28.65
N GLU A 5 10.52 -28.21 -29.44
CA GLU A 5 9.96 -28.19 -30.80
C GLU A 5 8.42 -28.10 -30.78
N MET A 6 7.81 -28.42 -29.63
CA MET A 6 6.37 -28.31 -29.46
C MET A 6 5.97 -26.85 -29.26
N GLU A 7 5.34 -26.26 -30.28
CA GLU A 7 4.95 -24.83 -30.31
C GLU A 7 4.11 -24.39 -29.09
N TRP A 8 3.32 -25.32 -28.54
CA TRP A 8 2.48 -25.03 -27.37
C TRP A 8 3.30 -24.81 -26.09
N ILE A 9 4.54 -25.30 -25.98
CA ILE A 9 5.30 -25.13 -24.74
C ILE A 9 5.72 -23.68 -24.50
N GLY A 10 5.81 -22.89 -25.58
CA GLY A 10 6.01 -21.44 -25.52
C GLY A 10 4.98 -20.75 -24.62
N ILE A 11 3.70 -21.17 -24.68
CA ILE A 11 2.63 -20.58 -23.86
C ILE A 11 2.86 -20.79 -22.35
N LEU A 12 3.38 -21.95 -21.98
CA LEU A 12 3.59 -22.32 -20.59
C LEU A 12 4.81 -21.59 -20.04
N ILE A 13 5.91 -21.55 -20.80
CA ILE A 13 7.14 -20.92 -20.34
C ILE A 13 6.95 -19.41 -20.20
N THR A 14 6.39 -18.74 -21.22
CA THR A 14 6.16 -17.29 -21.17
C THR A 14 5.05 -16.93 -20.19
N GLY A 15 4.05 -17.81 -20.03
CA GLY A 15 3.00 -17.71 -19.03
C GLY A 15 3.54 -17.77 -17.61
N PHE A 16 4.30 -18.79 -17.24
CA PHE A 16 4.91 -18.89 -15.92
C PHE A 16 5.93 -17.76 -15.68
N ALA A 17 6.74 -17.40 -16.67
CA ALA A 17 7.65 -16.27 -16.58
C ALA A 17 6.92 -14.98 -16.19
N THR A 18 5.90 -14.61 -16.97
CA THR A 18 5.15 -13.36 -16.75
C THR A 18 4.34 -13.42 -15.47
N LEU A 19 3.75 -14.58 -15.15
CA LEU A 19 3.00 -14.83 -13.92
C LEU A 19 3.85 -14.53 -12.67
N PHE A 20 5.05 -15.09 -12.61
CA PHE A 20 5.93 -14.91 -11.45
C PHE A 20 6.54 -13.52 -11.41
N LEU A 21 6.93 -12.93 -12.55
CA LEU A 21 7.48 -11.57 -12.58
C LEU A 21 6.46 -10.52 -12.15
N ILE A 22 5.26 -10.53 -12.75
CA ILE A 22 4.19 -9.60 -12.35
C ILE A 22 3.69 -9.95 -10.94
N GLY A 23 3.65 -11.24 -10.60
CA GLY A 23 3.34 -11.73 -9.26
C GLY A 23 4.24 -11.13 -8.18
N GLU A 24 5.55 -11.07 -8.37
CA GLU A 24 6.51 -10.43 -7.44
C GLU A 24 6.32 -8.91 -7.34
N VAL A 25 5.86 -8.26 -8.43
CA VAL A 25 5.52 -6.84 -8.41
C VAL A 25 4.30 -6.60 -7.53
N LEU A 26 3.27 -7.44 -7.70
CA LEU A 26 1.99 -7.34 -6.98
C LEU A 26 2.08 -7.78 -5.51
N VAL A 27 2.89 -8.79 -5.22
CA VAL A 27 2.99 -9.49 -3.93
C VAL A 27 4.43 -9.51 -3.44
N ASN A 28 4.63 -9.29 -2.15
CA ASN A 28 5.97 -9.28 -1.56
C ASN A 28 6.46 -10.70 -1.20
N MET A 29 6.93 -11.48 -2.19
CA MET A 29 7.48 -12.83 -1.96
C MET A 29 9.00 -12.85 -1.72
N ARG A 30 9.58 -11.71 -1.31
CA ARG A 30 11.01 -11.56 -1.00
C ARG A 30 11.93 -11.91 -2.19
N GLY A 31 11.48 -11.69 -3.41
CA GLY A 31 12.26 -11.93 -4.63
C GLY A 31 12.21 -13.36 -5.16
N LEU A 32 11.53 -14.30 -4.49
CA LEU A 32 11.46 -15.70 -4.94
C LEU A 32 10.74 -15.82 -6.28
N PHE A 33 9.61 -15.13 -6.45
CA PHE A 33 8.87 -15.15 -7.71
C PHE A 33 9.63 -14.40 -8.79
N GLY A 34 10.33 -13.31 -8.42
CA GLY A 34 11.24 -12.63 -9.34
C GLY A 34 12.29 -13.58 -9.93
N LEU A 35 12.98 -14.35 -9.08
CA LEU A 35 14.03 -15.27 -9.54
C LEU A 35 13.50 -16.41 -10.40
N LEU A 36 12.35 -16.99 -10.03
CA LEU A 36 11.68 -18.00 -10.85
C LEU A 36 11.27 -17.44 -12.21
N GLY A 37 10.66 -16.26 -12.23
CA GLY A 37 10.22 -15.60 -13.45
C GLY A 37 11.38 -15.26 -14.39
N ILE A 38 12.50 -14.77 -13.85
CA ILE A 38 13.75 -14.57 -14.60
C ILE A 38 14.23 -15.91 -15.18
N GLY A 39 14.23 -16.98 -14.39
CA GLY A 39 14.63 -18.31 -14.86
C GLY A 39 13.81 -18.78 -16.06
N PHE A 40 12.48 -18.69 -15.99
CA PHE A 40 11.60 -19.09 -17.09
C PHE A 40 11.80 -18.23 -18.34
N ILE A 41 11.93 -16.90 -18.22
CA ILE A 41 12.12 -16.04 -19.41
C ILE A 41 13.49 -16.26 -20.05
N THR A 42 14.53 -16.51 -19.26
CA THR A 42 15.86 -16.86 -19.78
C THR A 42 15.84 -18.19 -20.51
N VAL A 43 15.12 -19.20 -19.99
CA VAL A 43 14.93 -20.48 -20.70
C VAL A 43 14.14 -20.27 -22.00
N TYR A 44 13.11 -19.43 -22.00
CA TYR A 44 12.38 -19.10 -23.23
C TYR A 44 13.29 -18.49 -24.29
N PHE A 45 14.01 -17.43 -23.94
CA PHE A 45 14.89 -16.76 -24.90
C PHE A 45 16.05 -17.66 -25.35
N GLY A 46 16.61 -18.49 -24.46
CA GLY A 46 17.63 -19.47 -24.82
C GLY A 46 17.15 -20.59 -25.75
N ALA A 47 15.85 -20.91 -25.72
CA ALA A 47 15.27 -21.97 -26.55
C ALA A 47 14.75 -21.46 -27.91
N TYR A 48 14.20 -20.25 -27.96
CA TYR A 48 13.49 -19.74 -29.14
C TYR A 48 14.18 -18.61 -29.88
N VAL A 49 15.22 -17.98 -29.31
CA VAL A 49 15.86 -16.80 -29.89
C VAL A 49 17.29 -17.08 -30.28
N GLU A 50 17.71 -16.50 -31.40
CA GLU A 50 19.10 -16.55 -31.85
C GLU A 50 20.04 -15.97 -30.80
N THR A 51 21.17 -16.64 -30.56
CA THR A 51 22.14 -16.30 -29.51
C THR A 51 22.60 -14.84 -29.51
N SER A 52 22.70 -14.23 -30.69
CA SER A 52 23.08 -12.82 -30.88
C SER A 52 22.05 -11.83 -30.33
N SER A 53 20.76 -12.20 -30.38
CA SER A 53 19.63 -11.32 -30.07
C SER A 53 19.02 -11.59 -28.69
N ILE A 54 19.43 -12.66 -27.99
CA ILE A 54 18.96 -13.01 -26.64
C ILE A 54 19.08 -11.82 -25.69
N ILE A 55 20.27 -11.19 -25.63
CA ILE A 55 20.53 -10.08 -24.70
C ILE A 55 19.61 -8.89 -25.00
N ILE A 56 19.44 -8.57 -26.28
CA ILE A 56 18.61 -7.43 -26.72
C ILE A 56 17.13 -7.70 -26.35
N MET A 57 16.61 -8.88 -26.67
CA MET A 57 15.21 -9.22 -26.37
C MET A 57 14.94 -9.29 -24.87
N LEU A 58 15.90 -9.79 -24.09
CA LEU A 58 15.83 -9.79 -22.63
C LEU A 58 15.78 -8.36 -22.08
N ILE A 59 16.63 -7.46 -22.59
CA ILE A 59 16.59 -6.03 -22.21
C ILE A 59 15.24 -5.41 -22.56
N ILE A 60 14.72 -5.61 -23.77
CA ILE A 60 13.42 -5.05 -24.19
C ILE A 60 12.30 -5.57 -23.27
N TYR A 61 12.31 -6.86 -22.94
CA TYR A 61 11.33 -7.45 -22.04
C TYR A 61 11.38 -6.85 -20.63
N PHE A 62 12.58 -6.71 -20.03
CA PHE A 62 12.71 -6.10 -18.71
C PHE A 62 12.43 -4.60 -18.71
N VAL A 63 12.77 -3.87 -19.77
CA VAL A 63 12.39 -2.46 -19.94
C VAL A 63 10.87 -2.34 -20.00
N GLY A 64 10.19 -3.21 -20.73
CA GLY A 64 8.72 -3.26 -20.76
C GLY A 64 8.11 -3.52 -19.38
N LEU A 65 8.65 -4.50 -18.64
CA LEU A 65 8.23 -4.78 -17.26
C LEU A 65 8.47 -3.57 -16.34
N LEU A 66 9.61 -2.89 -16.49
CA LEU A 66 9.96 -1.70 -15.71
C LEU A 66 9.00 -0.54 -16.00
N LEU A 67 8.62 -0.33 -17.26
CA LEU A 67 7.62 0.68 -17.64
C LEU A 67 6.26 0.40 -16.99
N ILE A 68 5.81 -0.86 -16.95
CA ILE A 68 4.58 -1.25 -16.23
C ILE A 68 4.70 -0.94 -14.74
N ILE A 69 5.86 -1.22 -14.12
CA ILE A 69 6.10 -0.93 -12.70
C ILE A 69 6.10 0.58 -12.44
N ILE A 70 6.69 1.38 -13.33
CA ILE A 70 6.72 2.84 -13.23
C ILE A 70 5.30 3.39 -13.36
N ASP A 71 4.55 2.94 -14.37
CA ASP A 71 3.19 3.42 -14.62
C ASP A 71 2.28 3.15 -13.41
N GLY A 72 2.28 1.91 -12.90
CA GLY A 72 1.48 1.54 -11.73
C GLY A 72 1.88 2.23 -10.43
N LYS A 73 3.02 2.92 -10.38
CA LYS A 73 3.52 3.63 -9.19
C LYS A 73 3.46 5.15 -9.28
N LEU A 74 3.82 5.73 -10.42
CA LEU A 74 4.03 7.17 -10.57
C LEU A 74 2.90 7.86 -11.34
N LEU A 75 2.45 7.28 -12.45
CA LEU A 75 1.49 7.91 -13.35
C LEU A 75 0.05 7.49 -13.05
N ASN A 76 -0.17 6.20 -12.83
CA ASN A 76 -1.49 5.58 -12.64
C ASN A 76 -2.51 5.93 -13.74
N ASP A 77 -2.02 6.21 -14.95
CA ASP A 77 -2.80 6.62 -16.13
C ASP A 77 -2.90 5.49 -17.18
N GLY A 78 -2.07 4.44 -17.08
CA GLY A 78 -2.13 3.28 -17.97
C GLY A 78 -1.36 3.44 -19.29
N THR A 79 -0.84 4.65 -19.58
CA THR A 79 -0.13 4.95 -20.82
C THR A 79 1.21 4.22 -20.91
N LEU A 80 2.05 4.32 -19.87
CA LEU A 80 3.33 3.61 -19.85
C LEU A 80 3.12 2.10 -19.69
N ALA A 81 2.06 1.66 -19.00
CA ALA A 81 1.74 0.24 -18.90
C ALA A 81 1.39 -0.36 -20.27
N THR A 82 0.66 0.38 -21.10
CA THR A 82 0.31 -0.06 -22.46
C THR A 82 1.56 -0.17 -23.34
N ILE A 83 2.46 0.81 -23.28
CA ILE A 83 3.74 0.78 -24.01
C ILE A 83 4.60 -0.38 -23.50
N GLY A 84 4.70 -0.55 -22.18
CA GLY A 84 5.47 -1.63 -21.57
C GLY A 84 4.95 -3.00 -21.95
N LEU A 85 3.63 -3.19 -21.96
CA LEU A 85 2.99 -4.42 -22.43
C LEU A 85 3.30 -4.66 -23.91
N ALA A 86 3.14 -3.65 -24.77
CA ALA A 86 3.46 -3.76 -26.19
C ALA A 86 4.94 -4.13 -26.41
N SER A 87 5.87 -3.54 -25.65
CA SER A 87 7.29 -3.91 -25.67
C SER A 87 7.53 -5.35 -25.24
N MET A 88 6.88 -5.82 -24.18
CA MET A 88 6.98 -7.22 -23.75
C MET A 88 6.47 -8.15 -24.84
N LEU A 89 5.27 -7.91 -25.38
CA LEU A 89 4.71 -8.73 -26.46
C LEU A 89 5.61 -8.79 -27.69
N THR A 90 6.18 -7.64 -28.08
CA THR A 90 7.11 -7.54 -29.20
C THR A 90 8.39 -8.35 -28.96
N ALA A 91 8.95 -8.29 -27.74
CA ALA A 91 10.14 -9.03 -27.37
C ALA A 91 9.95 -10.55 -27.46
N VAL A 92 8.74 -11.04 -27.18
CA VAL A 92 8.44 -12.48 -27.21
C VAL A 92 8.02 -12.96 -28.61
N ALA A 93 7.29 -12.12 -29.35
CA ALA A 93 6.75 -12.45 -30.67
C ALA A 93 7.79 -12.35 -31.79
N LEU A 94 8.61 -11.30 -31.83
CA LEU A 94 9.55 -11.05 -32.93
C LEU A 94 10.56 -12.18 -33.17
N PRO A 95 11.23 -12.70 -32.13
CA PRO A 95 12.25 -13.71 -32.36
C PRO A 95 11.69 -15.13 -32.46
N SER A 96 10.36 -15.30 -32.45
CA SER A 96 9.74 -16.63 -32.52
C SER A 96 9.97 -17.27 -33.90
N PRO A 97 10.31 -18.58 -33.97
CA PRO A 97 10.61 -19.26 -35.23
C PRO A 97 9.44 -19.36 -36.21
N SER A 98 8.21 -19.43 -35.68
CA SER A 98 6.96 -19.53 -36.45
C SER A 98 5.92 -18.55 -35.94
N PHE A 99 4.99 -18.14 -36.81
CA PHE A 99 3.88 -17.26 -36.43
C PHE A 99 3.01 -17.87 -35.32
N THR A 100 2.80 -19.18 -35.37
CA THR A 100 2.07 -19.95 -34.35
C THR A 100 2.81 -19.95 -33.01
N SER A 101 4.13 -20.18 -33.00
CA SER A 101 4.94 -20.08 -31.78
C SER A 101 4.90 -18.68 -31.16
N GLY A 102 4.98 -17.64 -31.99
CA GLY A 102 4.86 -16.24 -31.53
C GLY A 102 3.48 -15.94 -30.95
N LEU A 103 2.41 -16.48 -31.54
CA LEU A 103 1.06 -16.36 -31.01
C LEU A 103 0.92 -17.06 -29.66
N TYR A 104 1.44 -18.28 -29.51
CA TYR A 104 1.44 -19.00 -28.23
C TYR A 104 2.23 -18.25 -27.16
N ALA A 105 3.38 -17.70 -27.50
CA ALA A 105 4.18 -16.88 -26.61
C ALA A 105 3.42 -15.65 -26.12
N VAL A 106 2.77 -14.91 -27.02
CA VAL A 106 1.91 -13.74 -26.71
C VAL A 106 0.75 -14.13 -25.80
N LEU A 107 0.04 -15.20 -26.13
CA LEU A 107 -1.04 -15.73 -25.29
C LEU A 107 -0.54 -16.09 -23.90
N GLY A 108 0.66 -16.66 -23.79
CA GLY A 108 1.28 -16.98 -22.51
C GLY A 108 1.53 -15.72 -21.69
N VAL A 109 2.09 -14.66 -22.27
CA VAL A 109 2.28 -13.37 -21.57
C VAL A 109 0.95 -12.81 -21.06
N LEU A 110 -0.10 -12.82 -21.89
CA LEU A 110 -1.41 -12.31 -21.50
C LEU A 110 -2.07 -13.15 -20.39
N LEU A 111 -2.04 -14.48 -20.53
CA LEU A 111 -2.61 -15.40 -19.52
C LEU A 111 -1.82 -15.38 -18.22
N GLY A 112 -0.49 -15.32 -18.29
CA GLY A 112 0.39 -15.20 -17.13
C GLY A 112 0.18 -13.89 -16.39
N GLY A 113 0.11 -12.77 -17.12
CA GLY A 113 -0.20 -11.47 -16.55
C GLY A 113 -1.59 -11.42 -15.92
N GLY A 114 -2.63 -11.91 -16.60
CA GLY A 114 -3.98 -11.98 -16.04
C GLY A 114 -4.07 -12.87 -14.80
N SER A 115 -3.44 -14.05 -14.84
CA SER A 115 -3.41 -15.00 -13.73
C SER A 115 -2.63 -14.48 -12.53
N SER A 116 -1.67 -13.58 -12.72
CA SER A 116 -0.92 -12.96 -11.62
C SER A 116 -1.82 -12.16 -10.67
N LEU A 117 -2.95 -11.67 -11.16
CA LEU A 117 -3.95 -10.99 -10.33
C LEU A 117 -4.56 -11.93 -9.28
N LEU A 118 -4.61 -13.24 -9.53
CA LEU A 118 -5.09 -14.22 -8.56
C LEU A 118 -4.18 -14.29 -7.32
N PHE A 119 -2.89 -13.97 -7.44
CA PHE A 119 -1.99 -13.93 -6.29
C PHE A 119 -2.37 -12.84 -5.29
N LEU A 120 -3.03 -11.76 -5.71
CA LEU A 120 -3.54 -10.74 -4.79
C LEU A 120 -4.63 -11.28 -3.85
N LYS A 121 -5.31 -12.36 -4.23
CA LYS A 121 -6.34 -13.01 -3.39
C LYS A 121 -5.73 -13.95 -2.34
N VAL A 122 -4.55 -14.52 -2.63
CA VAL A 122 -3.91 -15.55 -1.81
C VAL A 122 -2.82 -14.97 -0.90
N PHE A 123 -2.08 -13.98 -1.38
CA PHE A 123 -0.90 -13.45 -0.70
C PHE A 123 -1.06 -11.99 -0.30
N LYS A 124 -0.27 -11.56 0.70
CA LYS A 124 -0.27 -10.17 1.17
C LYS A 124 0.23 -9.23 0.07
N ARG A 125 -0.60 -8.23 -0.25
CA ARG A 125 -0.26 -7.18 -1.21
C ARG A 125 1.06 -6.51 -0.83
N ARG A 126 1.90 -6.25 -1.83
CA ARG A 126 3.16 -5.53 -1.62
C ARG A 126 2.85 -4.07 -1.31
N GLU A 127 3.10 -3.66 -0.06
CA GLU A 127 3.06 -2.24 0.31
C GLU A 127 4.36 -1.56 -0.12
N MET A 128 4.46 -1.25 -1.42
CA MET A 128 5.71 -0.79 -2.02
C MET A 128 6.21 0.58 -1.53
N TRP A 129 5.40 1.38 -0.82
CA TRP A 129 5.78 2.75 -0.43
C TRP A 129 5.10 3.29 0.83
N ASN A 130 4.83 2.45 1.85
CA ASN A 130 4.41 2.97 3.17
C ASN A 130 5.46 3.86 3.87
N LYS A 131 6.66 4.00 3.30
CA LYS A 131 7.72 4.86 3.84
C LYS A 131 7.68 6.31 3.35
N ILE A 132 6.89 6.63 2.31
CA ILE A 132 6.78 8.02 1.81
C ILE A 132 5.50 8.70 2.27
N THR A 133 4.43 7.94 2.48
CA THR A 133 3.33 8.47 3.29
C THR A 133 3.79 8.41 4.73
N LEU A 134 3.91 9.55 5.40
CA LEU A 134 3.97 9.61 6.85
C LEU A 134 2.67 8.97 7.36
N LYS A 135 2.68 7.64 7.52
CA LYS A 135 1.64 6.87 8.21
C LYS A 135 1.81 7.05 9.72
N ASP A 136 2.10 8.27 10.16
CA ASP A 136 1.69 8.71 11.49
C ASP A 136 0.17 8.95 11.40
N GLN A 137 -0.59 7.87 11.19
CA GLN A 137 -1.81 7.77 11.96
C GLN A 137 -1.31 7.78 13.40
N LEU A 138 -1.57 8.88 14.10
CA LEU A 138 -1.44 9.03 15.55
C LEU A 138 -2.20 7.87 16.21
N THR A 139 -1.60 6.70 16.18
CA THR A 139 -2.09 5.49 16.79
C THR A 139 -1.53 5.55 18.20
N LYS A 140 -2.45 5.52 19.16
CA LYS A 140 -2.23 5.68 20.61
C LYS A 140 -1.14 4.77 21.20
N GLU A 141 -0.56 3.87 20.42
CA GLU A 141 0.45 2.89 20.81
C GLU A 141 1.90 3.39 20.69
N ALA A 142 2.18 4.50 19.97
CA ALA A 142 3.54 4.98 19.72
C ALA A 142 4.09 6.00 20.76
N GLY A 143 3.43 6.16 21.91
CA GLY A 143 4.03 6.90 23.04
C GLY A 143 4.14 8.41 22.86
N TYR A 144 3.35 9.02 21.97
CA TYR A 144 3.06 10.47 22.05
C TYR A 144 2.04 10.72 23.19
N ASN A 145 2.46 10.38 24.41
CA ASN A 145 1.79 10.82 25.63
C ASN A 145 2.12 12.31 25.86
N SER A 146 1.46 13.17 25.09
CA SER A 146 0.95 14.42 25.67
C SER A 146 -0.35 14.15 26.44
N MET A 147 -0.78 12.88 26.57
CA MET A 147 -1.72 12.50 27.63
C MET A 147 -0.96 12.54 28.95
N ASN A 148 -1.09 13.65 29.66
CA ASN A 148 -0.98 13.60 31.10
C ASN A 148 -2.06 12.61 31.58
N GLU A 149 -1.67 11.39 31.97
CA GLU A 149 -2.54 10.39 32.63
C GLU A 149 -3.37 11.01 33.78
N THR A 150 -2.89 12.13 34.32
CA THR A 150 -3.56 13.01 35.28
C THR A 150 -4.97 13.47 34.88
N TYR A 151 -5.33 13.54 33.59
CA TYR A 151 -6.62 14.08 33.15
C TYR A 151 -7.77 13.06 33.14
N GLU A 152 -7.49 11.77 32.94
CA GLU A 152 -8.55 10.75 32.97
C GLU A 152 -9.14 10.57 34.38
N GLY A 153 -8.32 10.77 35.42
CA GLY A 153 -8.76 10.74 36.81
C GLY A 153 -9.59 11.94 37.28
N LEU A 154 -9.83 12.94 36.42
CA LEU A 154 -10.67 14.10 36.74
C LEU A 154 -12.15 13.87 36.44
N VAL A 155 -12.50 12.82 35.68
CA VAL A 155 -13.90 12.54 35.34
C VAL A 155 -14.67 12.15 36.61
N GLY A 156 -15.76 12.88 36.90
CA GLY A 156 -16.57 12.68 38.09
C GLY A 156 -16.13 13.48 39.31
N GLU A 157 -14.99 14.16 39.26
CA GLU A 157 -14.52 15.01 40.35
C GLU A 157 -15.28 16.35 40.41
N GLU A 158 -15.36 16.89 41.63
CA GLU A 158 -16.01 18.17 41.91
C GLU A 158 -14.98 19.31 42.03
N GLY A 159 -15.39 20.50 41.63
CA GLY A 159 -14.55 21.69 41.64
C GLY A 159 -15.35 22.97 41.75
N ILE A 160 -14.63 24.09 41.74
CA ILE A 160 -15.22 25.44 41.81
C ILE A 160 -14.74 26.28 40.62
N THR A 161 -15.62 27.07 40.03
CA THR A 161 -15.27 28.03 38.98
C THR A 161 -14.48 29.22 39.54
N LEU A 162 -13.33 29.55 38.94
CA LEU A 162 -12.56 30.76 39.28
C LEU A 162 -12.93 31.97 38.42
N THR A 163 -13.46 31.71 37.22
CA THR A 163 -13.99 32.72 36.30
C THR A 163 -15.36 32.27 35.81
N ASP A 164 -16.16 33.21 35.30
CA ASP A 164 -17.38 32.87 34.58
C ASP A 164 -17.05 31.96 33.38
N LEU A 165 -17.82 30.89 33.20
CA LEU A 165 -17.73 29.98 32.05
C LEU A 165 -18.73 30.42 30.97
N ARG A 166 -18.24 31.04 29.89
CA ARG A 166 -19.06 31.45 28.73
C ARG A 166 -18.33 31.32 27.37
N PRO A 167 -18.34 30.14 26.74
CA PRO A 167 -18.46 28.82 27.35
C PRO A 167 -17.15 28.35 28.01
N VAL A 168 -16.03 29.06 27.77
CA VAL A 168 -14.71 28.71 28.32
C VAL A 168 -14.40 29.55 29.56
N GLY A 169 -13.70 28.96 30.52
CA GLY A 169 -13.31 29.58 31.78
C GLY A 169 -12.32 28.71 32.55
N THR A 170 -11.95 29.16 33.74
CA THR A 170 -11.01 28.47 34.62
C THR A 170 -11.75 27.87 35.81
N ILE A 171 -11.46 26.62 36.11
CA ILE A 171 -11.98 25.88 37.27
C ILE A 171 -10.83 25.44 38.16
N ARG A 172 -11.12 25.20 39.44
CA ARG A 172 -10.19 24.64 40.41
C ARG A 172 -10.69 23.30 40.90
N ILE A 173 -9.88 22.26 40.69
CA ILE A 173 -10.11 20.89 41.16
C ILE A 173 -8.85 20.45 41.93
N HIS A 174 -8.98 19.90 43.14
CA HIS A 174 -7.85 19.43 43.96
C HIS A 174 -6.70 20.46 44.11
N ARG A 175 -7.04 21.76 44.26
CA ARG A 175 -6.08 22.89 44.34
C ARG A 175 -5.24 23.13 43.09
N LYS A 176 -5.61 22.56 41.94
CA LYS A 176 -5.02 22.86 40.64
C LYS A 176 -6.04 23.57 39.76
N ASP A 177 -5.54 24.49 38.95
CA ASP A 177 -6.36 25.31 38.05
C ASP A 177 -6.34 24.68 36.66
N TYR A 178 -7.52 24.46 36.10
CA TYR A 178 -7.72 23.86 34.79
C TYR A 178 -8.62 24.73 33.93
N SER A 179 -8.41 24.71 32.61
CA SER A 179 -9.35 25.32 31.67
C SER A 179 -10.46 24.34 31.34
N ALA A 180 -11.70 24.78 31.48
CA ALA A 180 -12.87 23.97 31.21
C ALA A 180 -13.89 24.71 30.35
N ILE A 181 -14.78 23.93 29.76
CA ILE A 181 -15.84 24.38 28.88
C ILE A 181 -17.16 23.95 29.50
N SER A 182 -18.11 24.86 29.61
CA SER A 182 -19.48 24.52 30.00
C SER A 182 -20.26 23.94 28.82
N ASN A 183 -21.18 23.02 29.09
CA ASN A 183 -22.06 22.41 28.09
C ASN A 183 -23.18 23.37 27.65
N GLY A 184 -22.81 24.53 27.10
CA GLY A 184 -23.74 25.55 26.62
C GLY A 184 -24.46 26.36 27.70
N GLN A 185 -24.14 26.15 28.99
CA GLN A 185 -24.69 26.92 30.10
C GLN A 185 -23.70 27.98 30.59
N TRP A 186 -24.21 29.14 30.96
CA TRP A 186 -23.41 30.13 31.67
C TRP A 186 -23.32 29.72 33.14
N ILE A 187 -22.10 29.46 33.60
CA ILE A 187 -21.81 29.18 35.01
C ILE A 187 -21.05 30.38 35.57
N GLU A 188 -21.56 30.98 36.64
CA GLU A 188 -20.91 32.11 37.31
C GLU A 188 -19.64 31.66 38.03
N LYS A 189 -18.74 32.61 38.30
CA LYS A 189 -17.63 32.43 39.23
C LYS A 189 -18.10 31.93 40.61
N ASP A 190 -17.25 31.18 41.30
CA ASP A 190 -17.45 30.63 42.65
C ASP A 190 -18.64 29.65 42.74
N THR A 191 -18.97 28.98 41.62
CA THR A 191 -20.02 27.97 41.54
C THR A 191 -19.42 26.56 41.57
N ALA A 192 -20.06 25.64 42.29
CA ALA A 192 -19.71 24.22 42.32
C ALA A 192 -20.04 23.53 40.99
N ILE A 193 -19.07 22.80 40.43
CA ILE A 193 -19.18 22.11 39.15
C ILE A 193 -18.67 20.67 39.27
N LYS A 194 -19.13 19.82 38.35
CA LYS A 194 -18.67 18.43 38.20
C LYS A 194 -18.14 18.21 36.80
N VAL A 195 -17.05 17.46 36.69
CA VAL A 195 -16.48 17.07 35.39
C VAL A 195 -17.29 15.93 34.80
N VAL A 196 -17.87 16.16 33.62
CA VAL A 196 -18.69 15.17 32.90
C VAL A 196 -17.86 14.39 31.89
N GLN A 197 -16.94 15.05 31.20
CA GLN A 197 -16.12 14.44 30.16
C GLN A 197 -14.77 15.13 30.05
N VAL A 198 -13.73 14.37 29.70
CA VAL A 198 -12.40 14.89 29.43
C VAL A 198 -11.90 14.33 28.10
N ASP A 199 -11.65 15.20 27.12
CA ASP A 199 -11.18 14.85 25.76
C ASP A 199 -9.65 15.05 25.60
N GLY A 200 -8.90 14.99 26.70
CA GLY A 200 -7.43 15.18 26.75
C GLY A 200 -6.93 16.61 26.45
N THR A 201 -7.72 17.41 25.73
CA THR A 201 -7.45 18.82 25.40
C THR A 201 -8.54 19.77 25.88
N ARG A 202 -9.68 19.22 26.33
CA ARG A 202 -10.87 19.95 26.77
C ARG A 202 -11.50 19.22 27.95
N ILE A 203 -11.88 19.95 28.99
CA ILE A 203 -12.62 19.43 30.14
C ILE A 203 -14.04 19.99 30.05
N LEU A 204 -15.04 19.11 29.95
CA LEU A 204 -16.45 19.49 29.95
C LEU A 204 -16.99 19.44 31.38
N VAL A 205 -17.59 20.53 31.83
CA VAL A 205 -18.15 20.65 33.17
C VAL A 205 -19.62 21.07 33.15
N GLU A 206 -20.36 20.58 34.14
CA GLU A 206 -21.74 20.94 34.40
C GLU A 206 -21.89 21.45 35.83
N LYS A 207 -22.86 22.35 36.04
CA LYS A 207 -23.17 22.89 37.36
C LYS A 207 -23.78 21.79 38.23
N ILE A 208 -23.29 21.67 39.46
CA ILE A 208 -23.92 20.83 40.48
C ILE A 208 -25.11 21.63 41.02
N ASN A 209 -26.32 21.06 40.94
CA ASN A 209 -27.52 21.60 41.55
C ASN A 209 -27.55 21.34 43.05
#